data_AF-A0A3D1TB72-F1
#
_entry.id   AF-A0A3D1TB72-F1
#
_cell.length_a   1.000
_cell.length_b   1.000
_cell.length_c   1.000
_cell.angle_alpha   90.00
_cell.angle_beta   90.00
_cell.angle_gamma   90.00
#
_symmetry.space_group_name_H-M   'P 1'
#
loop_
_entity.id
_entity.type
_entity.pdbx_description
1 polymer ?
#
loop_
_entity_poly.entity_id
_entity_poly.type
_entity_poly.pdbx_seq_one_letter_code
_entity_poly.pdbx_strand_id
1 'polypeptide(L)' 'HMSVYKNLAFGLKLRRYPKAEIERRVQTAAQILGIQDLLDRKPKALSGGQRQRVAVGRAIVRQPKAFLFDEPLSNL' A
#
# COMPACT_ATOMS: atom_id res chain seq x y z
N HIS A 1 8.77 -12.91 -2.40
CA HIS A 1 7.80 -11.83 -2.12
C HIS A 1 8.39 -10.46 -2.41
N MET A 2 7.55 -9.55 -2.93
CA MET A 2 7.86 -8.16 -3.26
C MET A 2 8.02 -7.30 -1.99
N SER A 3 8.71 -6.15 -2.07
CA SER A 3 8.72 -5.15 -0.98
C SER A 3 7.36 -4.46 -0.82
N VAL A 4 7.16 -3.70 0.25
CA VAL A 4 5.94 -2.91 0.47
C VAL A 4 5.68 -1.95 -0.70
N TYR A 5 6.67 -1.18 -1.13
CA TYR A 5 6.56 -0.29 -2.30
C TYR A 5 6.09 -1.07 -3.53
N LYS A 6 6.73 -2.20 -3.81
CA LYS A 6 6.39 -3.05 -4.96
C LYS A 6 4.97 -3.62 -4.86
N ASN A 7 4.50 -3.95 -3.65
CA ASN A 7 3.12 -4.40 -3.41
C ASN A 7 2.10 -3.29 -3.69
N LEU A 8 2.36 -2.07 -3.21
CA LEU A 8 1.49 -0.91 -3.43
C LEU A 8 1.46 -0.51 -4.91
N ALA A 9 2.63 -0.46 -5.56
CA ALA A 9 2.75 -0.08 -6.97
C ALA A 9 2.17 -1.10 -7.97
N PHE A 10 1.98 -2.37 -7.56
CA PHE A 10 1.67 -3.48 -8.47
C PHE A 10 0.43 -3.22 -9.34
N GLY A 11 -0.68 -2.82 -8.72
CA GLY A 11 -1.94 -2.58 -9.44
C GLY A 11 -1.89 -1.38 -10.40
N LEU A 12 -1.04 -0.39 -10.11
CA LEU A 12 -0.83 0.79 -10.96
C LEU A 12 0.07 0.46 -12.15
N LYS A 13 1.12 -0.35 -11.93
CA LYS A 13 2.00 -0.85 -13.00
C LYS A 13 1.24 -1.70 -14.01
N LEU A 14 0.35 -2.59 -13.54
CA LEU A 14 -0.51 -3.39 -14.43
C LEU A 14 -1.41 -2.53 -15.33
N ARG A 15 -1.85 -1.37 -14.82
CA ARG A 15 -2.64 -0.39 -15.58
C ARG A 15 -1.78 0.61 -16.37
N ARG A 16 -0.45 0.39 -16.44
CA ARG A 16 0.51 1.21 -17.20
C ARG A 16 0.53 2.69 -16.81
N TYR A 17 0.31 3.00 -15.53
CA TYR A 17 0.46 4.38 -15.03
C TYR A 17 1.91 4.86 -15.21
N PRO A 18 2.14 6.16 -15.48
CA PRO A 18 3.48 6.73 -15.52
C PRO A 18 4.24 6.53 -14.21
N LYS A 19 5.56 6.33 -14.28
CA LYS A 19 6.41 6.08 -13.10
C LYS A 19 6.27 7.16 -12.02
N ALA A 20 6.28 8.43 -12.44
CA ALA A 20 6.13 9.57 -11.53
C ALA A 20 4.77 9.55 -10.80
N GLU A 21 3.70 9.13 -11.49
CA GLU A 21 2.37 9.05 -10.88
C GLU A 21 2.26 7.88 -9.90
N ILE A 22 2.87 6.74 -10.24
CA ILE A 22 2.97 5.59 -9.33
C ILE A 22 3.66 6.02 -8.03
N GLU A 23 4.81 6.69 -8.16
CA GLU A 23 5.59 7.14 -7.02
C GLU A 23 4.81 8.12 -6.14
N ARG A 24 4.18 9.13 -6.74
CA ARG A 24 3.32 10.08 -6.02
C ARG A 24 2.19 9.39 -5.25
N ARG A 25 1.48 8.46 -5.91
CA ARG A 25 0.35 7.72 -5.31
C ARG A 25 0.81 6.82 -4.16
N VAL A 26 1.93 6.11 -4.35
CA VAL A 26 2.50 5.25 -3.31
C VAL A 26 2.95 6.06 -2.11
N GLN A 27 3.67 7.17 -2.32
CA GLN A 27 4.11 8.04 -1.22
C GLN A 27 2.92 8.64 -0.45
N THR A 28 1.90 9.12 -1.16
CA THR A 28 0.68 9.65 -0.54
C THR A 28 -0.01 8.60 0.33
N ALA A 29 -0.20 7.38 -0.19
CA ALA A 29 -0.81 6.30 0.59
C ALA A 29 0.06 5.87 1.78
N ALA A 30 1.38 5.84 1.60
CA ALA A 30 2.31 5.48 2.66
C ALA A 30 2.29 6.50 3.81
N GLN A 31 2.16 7.80 3.48
CA GLN A 31 2.02 8.87 4.46
C GLN A 31 0.69 8.76 5.23
N ILE A 32 -0.43 8.57 4.54
CA ILE A 32 -1.75 8.43 5.16
C ILE A 32 -1.78 7.27 6.17
N LEU A 33 -1.05 6.19 5.88
CA LEU A 33 -1.03 4.97 6.68
C LEU A 33 0.14 4.91 7.69
N GLY A 34 1.04 5.89 7.68
CA GLY A 34 2.25 5.89 8.52
C GLY A 34 3.15 4.67 8.28
N ILE A 35 3.40 4.34 7.00
CA ILE A 35 4.24 3.21 6.58
C ILE A 35 5.41 3.63 5.67
N GLN A 36 5.79 4.90 5.64
CA GLN A 36 6.86 5.41 4.78
C GLN A 36 8.19 4.67 5.00
N ASP A 37 8.60 4.47 6.26
CA ASP A 37 9.85 3.77 6.62
C ASP A 37 9.81 2.26 6.33
N LEU A 38 8.66 1.74 5.92
CA LEU A 38 8.45 0.33 5.63
C LEU A 38 8.51 0.02 4.13
N LEU A 39 8.59 1.04 3.25
CA LEU A 39 8.47 0.90 1.79
C LEU A 39 9.46 -0.12 1.19
N ASP A 40 10.68 -0.19 1.72
CA ASP A 40 11.71 -1.12 1.23
C ASP A 40 11.66 -2.50 1.91
N ARG A 41 10.90 -2.64 3.00
CA ARG A 41 10.78 -3.89 3.75
C ARG A 41 10.00 -4.94 2.96
N LYS A 42 10.34 -6.21 3.18
CA LYS A 42 9.58 -7.36 2.67
C LYS A 42 8.53 -7.80 3.71
N PRO A 43 7.42 -8.46 3.31
CA PRO A 43 6.34 -8.86 4.21
C PRO A 43 6.75 -9.65 5.46
N LYS A 44 7.83 -10.43 5.38
CA LYS A 44 8.37 -11.21 6.50
C LYS A 44 8.97 -10.33 7.62
N ALA A 45 9.33 -9.09 7.32
CA ALA A 45 9.93 -8.14 8.25
C ALA A 45 8.90 -7.16 8.84
N LEU A 46 7.61 -7.43 8.67
CA LEU A 46 6.52 -6.58 9.12
C LEU A 46 5.78 -7.23 10.30
N SER A 47 5.28 -6.44 11.23
CA SER A 47 4.30 -6.89 12.23
C SER A 47 2.93 -7.20 11.59
N GLY A 48 2.03 -7.81 12.36
CA GLY A 48 0.64 -8.06 11.92
C GLY A 48 -0.08 -6.78 11.47
N GLY A 49 -0.14 -5.78 12.35
CA GLY A 49 -0.75 -4.48 12.05
C GLY A 49 -0.06 -3.72 10.91
N GLN A 50 1.27 -3.85 10.74
CA GLN A 50 1.96 -3.29 9.57
C GLN A 50 1.51 -3.97 8.26
N ARG A 51 1.35 -5.30 8.25
CA ARG A 51 0.82 -6.01 7.07
C ARG A 51 -0.61 -5.59 6.75
N GLN A 52 -1.44 -5.38 7.77
CA GLN A 52 -2.82 -4.92 7.59
C GLN A 52 -2.87 -3.53 6.96
N ARG A 53 -2.05 -2.58 7.47
CA ARG A 53 -1.90 -1.25 6.85
C ARG A 53 -1.42 -1.33 5.40
N VAL A 54 -0.45 -2.19 5.09
CA VAL A 54 -0.01 -2.41 3.69
C VAL A 54 -1.15 -2.95 2.82
N ALA A 55 -1.99 -3.84 3.33
CA ALA A 55 -3.15 -4.34 2.60
C ALA A 55 -4.17 -3.23 2.29
N VAL A 56 -4.48 -2.38 3.27
CA VAL A 56 -5.32 -1.19 3.08
C VAL A 56 -4.69 -0.24 2.05
N GLY A 57 -3.36 -0.04 2.11
CA GLY A 57 -2.63 0.80 1.16
C GLY A 57 -2.80 0.37 -0.30
N ARG A 58 -2.89 -0.94 -0.57
CA ARG A 58 -3.14 -1.46 -1.94
C ARG A 58 -4.50 -1.04 -2.49
N ALA A 59 -5.49 -0.82 -1.63
CA ALA A 59 -6.77 -0.26 -2.03
C ALA A 59 -6.65 1.25 -2.26
N ILE A 60 -6.02 1.98 -1.33
CA ILE A 60 -5.91 3.44 -1.36
C ILE A 60 -5.20 3.95 -2.63
N VAL A 61 -4.07 3.32 -3.01
CA VAL A 61 -3.30 3.74 -4.20
C VAL A 61 -4.11 3.71 -5.50
N ARG A 62 -5.18 2.90 -5.55
CA ARG A 62 -6.05 2.75 -6.73
C ARG A 62 -7.13 3.83 -6.85
N GLN A 63 -7.37 4.63 -5.80
CA GLN A 63 -8.43 5.65 -5.77
C GLN A 63 -9.77 5.17 -6.37
N PRO A 64 -10.35 4.06 -5.90
CA PRO A 64 -11.67 3.62 -6.34
C PRO A 64 -12.75 4.62 -5.91
N LYS A 65 -13.91 4.57 -6.59
CA LYS A 65 -15.08 5.40 -6.22
C LYS A 65 -15.67 5.05 -4.85
N ALA A 66 -15.48 3.81 -4.40
CA ALA A 66 -15.93 3.33 -3.11
C ALA A 66 -14.93 2.31 -2.55
N PHE A 67 -14.85 2.23 -1.23
CA PHE A 67 -14.07 1.21 -0.52
C PHE A 67 -15.03 0.32 0.27
N LEU A 68 -14.84 -0.99 0.18
CA LEU A 68 -15.45 -1.95 1.10
C LEU A 68 -14.31 -2.52 1.94
N PHE A 69 -14.40 -2.30 3.25
CA PHE A 69 -13.48 -2.86 4.21
C PHE A 69 -14.25 -3.76 5.14
N ASP A 70 -13.77 -4.99 5.32
CA ASP A 70 -14.25 -5.89 6.34
C ASP A 70 -13.18 -5.94 7.42
N GLU A 71 -13.50 -5.44 8.61
CA GLU A 71 -12.59 -5.46 9.76
C GLU A 71 -11.14 -4.95 9.50
N PRO A 72 -10.96 -3.78 8.86
CA PRO A 72 -9.64 -3.33 8.38
C PRO A 72 -8.64 -2.95 9.47
N LEU A 73 -9.09 -2.86 10.73
CA LEU A 73 -8.32 -2.35 11.86
C LEU A 73 -8.35 -3.29 13.08
N SER A 74 -8.84 -4.53 12.95
CA SER A 74 -9.01 -5.45 14.09
C SER A 74 -7.71 -5.89 14.77
N ASN A 75 -6.54 -5.59 14.19
CA ASN A 75 -5.21 -5.94 14.71
C ASN A 75 -4.32 -4.69 14.89
N LEU A 76 -4.91 -3.53 15.16
CA LEU A 76 -4.19 -2.33 15.59
C LEU A 76 -3.93 -2.33 17.10
#